data_AF-A0A2S1YIT1-F1
#
_entry.id   AF-A0A2S1YIT1-F1
#
_cell.length_a   1.000
_cell.length_b   1.000
_cell.length_c   1.000
_cell.angle_alpha   90.00
_cell.angle_beta   90.00
_cell.angle_gamma   90.00
#
_symmetry.space_group_name_H-M   'P 1'
#
loop_
_entity.id
_entity.type
_entity.pdbx_description
1 polymer ?
#
loop_
_entity_poly.entity_id
_entity_poly.type
_entity_poly.pdbx_seq_one_letter_code
_entity_poly.pdbx_strand_id
1 'polypeptide(L)'
;MKYLAEIIFGKEQVRKFHNNEPLNDYEKIINLKKYNFKSREERNAFYIGIGEVMGWLEFEIIKESEERITEEKEDEDKFDYWLFIEKYYPNYSHCDNVLLSDILTRKLFGEEICEQDEEYIKNWNIRNELFEVDKELLCKAFENYFNIVFPEDLS
;
A
#
# COMPACT_ATOMS: atom_id res chain seq x y z
N MET A 1 0.33 -14.55 16.71
CA MET A 1 0.60 -15.43 15.56
C MET A 1 -0.50 -15.17 14.56
N LYS A 2 -0.19 -14.91 13.29
CA LYS A 2 -1.17 -14.73 12.20
C LYS A 2 -1.13 -15.99 11.33
N TYR A 3 -2.30 -16.47 10.94
CA TYR A 3 -2.42 -17.60 10.01
C TYR A 3 -2.93 -17.05 8.69
N LEU A 4 -2.12 -17.21 7.65
CA LEU A 4 -2.42 -16.68 6.32
C LEU A 4 -2.87 -17.83 5.42
N ALA A 5 -3.91 -17.58 4.63
CA ALA A 5 -4.35 -18.49 3.59
C ALA A 5 -4.61 -17.72 2.30
N GLU A 6 -4.10 -18.26 1.19
CA GLU A 6 -4.46 -17.83 -0.15
C GLU A 6 -5.34 -18.90 -0.78
N ILE A 7 -6.53 -18.49 -1.19
CA ILE A 7 -7.58 -19.38 -1.68
C ILE A 7 -8.00 -18.91 -3.06
N ILE A 8 -8.09 -19.86 -3.98
CA ILE A 8 -8.67 -19.65 -5.31
C ILE A 8 -10.10 -20.16 -5.32
N PHE A 9 -11.02 -19.37 -5.87
CA PHE A 9 -12.44 -19.70 -5.98
C PHE A 9 -12.87 -19.93 -7.42
N GLY A 10 -13.91 -20.75 -7.60
CA GLY A 10 -14.52 -21.07 -8.89
C GLY A 10 -13.96 -22.35 -9.49
N LYS A 11 -14.86 -23.28 -9.84
CA LYS A 11 -14.52 -24.58 -10.43
C LYS A 11 -13.57 -24.53 -11.63
N GLU A 12 -13.76 -23.58 -12.54
CA GLU A 12 -12.89 -23.44 -13.71
C GLU A 12 -11.48 -22.98 -13.32
N GLN A 13 -11.38 -22.05 -12.36
CA GLN A 13 -10.11 -21.55 -11.84
C GLN A 13 -9.36 -22.61 -11.03
N VAL A 14 -10.07 -23.39 -10.21
CA VAL A 14 -9.52 -24.57 -9.53
C VAL A 14 -8.99 -25.58 -10.55
N ARG A 15 -9.74 -25.88 -11.62
CA ARG A 15 -9.27 -26.77 -12.70
C ARG A 15 -7.98 -26.23 -13.34
N LYS A 16 -7.95 -24.94 -13.70
CA LYS A 16 -6.76 -24.28 -14.28
C LYS A 16 -5.56 -24.43 -13.36
N PHE A 17 -5.75 -24.20 -12.07
CA PHE A 17 -4.69 -24.38 -11.07
C PHE A 17 -4.12 -25.80 -11.06
N HIS A 18 -4.95 -26.83 -11.00
CA HIS A 18 -4.48 -28.22 -11.05
C HIS A 18 -3.80 -28.61 -12.37
N ASN A 19 -4.19 -27.97 -13.48
CA ASN A 19 -3.59 -28.17 -14.80
C ASN A 19 -2.31 -27.35 -15.03
N ASN A 20 -1.87 -26.53 -14.05
CA ASN A 20 -0.81 -25.53 -14.22
C ASN A 20 -1.09 -24.53 -15.36
N GLU A 21 -2.35 -24.24 -15.64
CA GLU A 21 -2.77 -23.21 -16.59
C GLU A 21 -2.73 -21.83 -15.91
N PRO A 22 -2.20 -20.80 -16.57
CA PRO A 22 -2.13 -19.46 -15.99
C PRO A 22 -3.53 -18.83 -15.89
N LEU A 23 -3.79 -18.17 -14.77
CA LEU A 23 -4.92 -17.26 -14.61
C LEU A 23 -4.57 -15.90 -15.23
N ASN A 24 -5.50 -15.28 -15.93
CA ASN A 24 -5.33 -13.89 -16.34
C ASN A 24 -5.51 -12.93 -15.14
N ASP A 25 -5.17 -11.66 -15.31
CA ASP A 25 -5.15 -10.72 -14.19
C ASP A 25 -6.56 -10.40 -13.65
N TYR A 26 -7.59 -10.40 -14.50
CA TYR A 26 -8.98 -10.27 -14.05
C TYR A 26 -9.42 -11.47 -13.21
N GLU A 27 -9.07 -12.68 -13.63
CA GLU A 27 -9.36 -13.90 -12.89
C GLU A 27 -8.67 -13.91 -11.53
N LYS A 28 -7.40 -13.47 -11.47
CA LYS A 28 -6.68 -13.32 -10.19
C LYS A 28 -7.40 -12.34 -9.27
N ILE A 29 -7.74 -11.15 -9.74
CA ILE A 29 -8.40 -10.13 -8.91
C ILE A 29 -9.73 -10.63 -8.33
N ILE A 30 -10.52 -11.32 -9.15
CA ILE A 30 -11.87 -11.77 -8.75
C ILE A 30 -11.78 -13.00 -7.85
N ASN A 31 -10.97 -14.00 -8.23
CA ASN A 31 -11.06 -15.34 -7.69
C ASN A 31 -9.95 -15.70 -6.70
N LEU A 32 -8.85 -14.95 -6.67
CA LEU A 32 -7.76 -15.17 -5.73
C LEU A 32 -7.95 -14.25 -4.53
N LYS A 33 -8.12 -14.83 -3.34
CA LYS A 33 -8.32 -14.08 -2.10
C LYS A 33 -7.33 -14.50 -1.03
N LYS A 34 -6.86 -13.51 -0.28
CA LYS A 34 -5.98 -13.68 0.87
C LYS A 34 -6.77 -13.44 2.14
N TYR A 35 -6.63 -14.35 3.09
CA TYR A 35 -7.32 -14.30 4.38
C TYR A 35 -6.32 -14.39 5.52
N ASN A 36 -6.62 -13.64 6.58
CA ASN A 36 -5.81 -13.58 7.79
C ASN A 36 -6.68 -14.06 8.96
N PHE A 37 -6.20 -15.06 9.69
CA PHE A 37 -6.88 -15.62 10.85
C PHE A 37 -6.05 -15.42 12.11
N LYS A 38 -6.74 -15.20 13.23
CA LYS A 38 -6.14 -15.01 14.55
C LYS A 38 -5.72 -16.33 15.17
N SER A 39 -6.39 -17.43 14.80
CA SER A 39 -6.08 -18.77 15.28
C SER A 39 -6.26 -19.83 14.21
N ARG A 40 -5.69 -21.02 14.45
CA ARG A 40 -5.82 -22.17 13.57
C ARG A 40 -7.25 -22.71 13.56
N GLU A 41 -7.93 -22.63 14.71
CA GLU A 41 -9.32 -23.03 14.87
C GLU A 41 -10.25 -22.16 14.04
N GLU A 42 -10.04 -20.84 14.03
CA GLU A 42 -10.81 -19.90 13.20
C GLU A 42 -10.65 -20.22 11.70
N ARG A 43 -9.41 -20.43 11.26
CA ARG A 43 -9.10 -20.82 9.89
C ARG A 43 -9.80 -22.13 9.48
N ASN A 44 -9.70 -23.15 10.32
CA ASN A 44 -10.31 -24.45 10.04
C ASN A 44 -11.85 -24.36 10.01
N ALA A 45 -12.45 -23.58 10.92
CA ALA A 45 -13.88 -23.32 10.93
C ALA A 45 -14.32 -22.59 9.64
N PHE A 46 -13.50 -21.63 9.18
CA PHE A 46 -13.74 -20.96 7.91
C PHE A 46 -13.74 -21.94 6.73
N TYR A 47 -12.76 -22.85 6.63
CA TYR A 47 -12.70 -23.87 5.57
C TYR A 47 -13.91 -24.80 5.57
N ILE A 48 -14.36 -25.23 6.74
CA ILE A 48 -15.58 -26.03 6.87
C ILE A 48 -16.78 -25.23 6.38
N GLY A 49 -16.92 -23.98 6.84
CA GLY A 49 -18.02 -23.11 6.46
C GLY A 49 -18.11 -22.87 4.94
N ILE A 50 -16.99 -22.55 4.29
CA ILE A 50 -16.99 -22.37 2.82
C ILE A 50 -17.27 -23.69 2.08
N GLY A 51 -16.75 -24.82 2.57
CA GLY A 51 -17.02 -26.14 2.01
C GLY A 51 -18.48 -26.55 2.11
N GLU A 52 -19.16 -26.20 3.20
CA GLU A 52 -20.59 -26.46 3.40
C GLU A 52 -21.48 -25.56 2.54
N VAL A 53 -21.10 -24.29 2.36
CA VAL A 53 -21.91 -23.31 1.61
C VAL A 53 -21.73 -23.43 0.10
N MET A 54 -20.50 -23.66 -0.35
CA MET A 54 -20.12 -23.55 -1.78
C MET A 54 -19.78 -24.91 -2.40
N GLY A 55 -19.42 -25.89 -1.58
CA GLY A 55 -18.93 -27.19 -2.03
C GLY A 55 -17.41 -27.23 -2.19
N TRP A 56 -16.81 -28.35 -1.78
CA TRP A 56 -15.36 -28.58 -1.75
C TRP A 56 -14.66 -28.62 -3.13
N LEU A 57 -15.41 -28.55 -4.23
CA LEU A 57 -14.86 -28.48 -5.59
C LEU A 57 -14.84 -27.05 -6.16
N GLU A 58 -15.40 -26.08 -5.43
CA GLU A 58 -15.52 -24.69 -5.86
C GLU A 58 -14.39 -23.80 -5.32
N PHE A 59 -13.46 -24.34 -4.54
CA PHE A 59 -12.28 -23.61 -4.09
C PHE A 59 -11.10 -24.55 -3.85
N GLU A 60 -9.89 -23.99 -3.83
CA GLU A 60 -8.66 -24.70 -3.45
C GLU A 60 -7.78 -23.78 -2.61
N ILE A 61 -7.16 -24.33 -1.57
CA ILE A 61 -6.20 -23.60 -0.73
C ILE A 61 -4.83 -23.73 -1.38
N ILE A 62 -4.34 -22.66 -2.01
CA ILE A 62 -3.11 -22.72 -2.82
C ILE A 62 -1.85 -22.39 -2.02
N LYS A 63 -2.00 -21.68 -0.89
CA LYS A 63 -0.89 -21.35 0.00
C LYS A 63 -1.39 -21.19 1.44
N GLU A 64 -0.66 -21.78 2.38
CA GLU A 64 -0.85 -21.57 3.81
C GLU A 64 0.49 -21.19 4.47
N SER A 65 0.48 -20.21 5.37
CA SER A 65 1.65 -19.90 6.19
C SER A 65 1.26 -19.43 7.59
N GLU A 66 2.17 -19.67 8.53
CA GLU A 66 2.04 -19.23 9.92
C GLU A 66 3.11 -18.18 10.19
N GLU A 67 2.70 -16.96 10.49
CA GLU A 67 3.61 -15.87 10.82
C GLU A 67 3.60 -15.63 12.32
N ARG A 68 4.77 -15.73 12.94
CA ARG A 68 4.97 -15.18 14.28
C ARG A 68 4.82 -13.67 14.14
N ILE A 69 3.99 -13.07 14.99
CA ILE A 69 3.92 -11.61 15.08
C ILE A 69 5.22 -11.19 15.73
N THR A 70 6.26 -11.00 14.93
CA THR A 70 7.29 -10.02 15.21
C THR A 70 6.73 -8.73 14.66
N GLU A 71 6.61 -7.70 15.49
CA GLU A 71 6.11 -6.36 15.14
C GLU A 71 6.95 -5.68 14.02
N GLU A 72 7.95 -6.37 13.46
CA GLU A 72 8.97 -5.88 12.55
C GLU A 72 8.64 -6.03 11.05
N LYS A 73 7.45 -6.54 10.67
CA LYS A 73 7.10 -6.80 9.24
C LYS A 73 5.84 -6.09 8.73
N GLU A 74 5.40 -5.03 9.38
CA GLU A 74 4.41 -4.10 8.78
C GLU A 74 5.06 -2.89 8.08
N ASP A 75 6.40 -2.79 8.12
CA ASP A 75 7.14 -1.61 7.58
C ASP A 75 7.81 -1.82 6.21
N GLU A 76 7.92 -3.05 5.67
CA GLU A 76 8.61 -3.27 4.38
C GLU A 76 7.84 -2.74 3.15
N ASP A 77 6.54 -2.46 3.27
CA ASP A 77 5.68 -1.92 2.19
C ASP A 77 5.03 -0.57 2.54
N LYS A 78 5.47 0.09 3.61
CA LYS A 78 4.93 1.41 3.94
C LYS A 78 5.64 2.44 3.06
N PHE A 79 4.90 3.03 2.12
CA PHE A 79 5.38 4.16 1.33
C PHE A 79 5.88 5.27 2.26
N ASP A 80 7.20 5.43 2.33
CA ASP A 80 7.82 6.53 3.05
C ASP A 80 7.81 7.76 2.15
N TYR A 81 6.85 8.65 2.44
CA TYR A 81 6.65 9.89 1.71
C TYR A 81 7.94 10.72 1.62
N TRP A 82 8.62 10.95 2.75
CA TRP A 82 9.79 11.82 2.78
C TRP A 82 10.98 11.21 2.06
N LEU A 83 11.20 9.91 2.25
CA LEU A 83 12.25 9.18 1.54
C LEU A 83 11.99 9.18 0.02
N PHE A 84 10.72 9.08 -0.41
CA PHE A 84 10.36 9.15 -1.82
C PHE A 84 10.60 10.55 -2.40
N ILE A 85 10.14 11.60 -1.70
CA ILE A 85 10.34 12.99 -2.12
C ILE A 85 11.83 13.34 -2.14
N GLU A 86 12.61 12.99 -1.12
CA GLU A 86 14.07 13.23 -1.09
C GLU A 86 14.78 12.58 -2.27
N LYS A 87 14.38 11.37 -2.63
CA LYS A 87 15.03 10.58 -3.69
C LYS A 87 14.68 11.06 -5.09
N TYR A 88 13.44 11.49 -5.32
CA TYR A 88 12.93 11.72 -6.68
C TYR A 88 12.51 13.17 -6.95
N TYR A 89 12.32 14.02 -5.95
CA TYR A 89 11.97 15.42 -6.21
C TYR A 89 13.20 16.24 -6.63
N PRO A 90 13.15 16.95 -7.77
CA PRO A 90 14.28 17.74 -8.25
C PRO A 90 14.57 18.90 -7.30
N ASN A 91 15.84 19.11 -6.96
CA ASN A 91 16.31 20.18 -6.07
C ASN A 91 15.64 20.18 -4.69
N TYR A 92 15.36 19.00 -4.14
CA TYR A 92 14.77 18.81 -2.80
C TYR A 92 15.32 19.78 -1.74
N SER A 93 16.65 19.89 -1.62
CA SER A 93 17.31 20.72 -0.60
C SER A 93 17.22 22.24 -0.84
N HIS A 94 16.65 22.69 -1.96
CA HIS A 94 16.52 24.09 -2.33
C HIS A 94 15.09 24.45 -2.77
N CYS A 95 14.09 23.69 -2.32
CA CYS A 95 12.70 23.91 -2.70
C CYS A 95 11.87 24.49 -1.55
N ASP A 96 11.38 25.72 -1.74
CA ASP A 96 10.53 26.41 -0.77
C ASP A 96 9.25 25.62 -0.44
N ASN A 97 8.72 24.84 -1.40
CA ASN A 97 7.55 24.00 -1.20
C ASN A 97 7.84 22.82 -0.25
N VAL A 98 9.06 22.27 -0.26
CA VAL A 98 9.46 21.20 0.68
C VAL A 98 9.53 21.77 2.10
N LEU A 99 10.13 22.95 2.26
CA LEU A 99 10.18 23.65 3.54
C LEU A 99 8.77 23.99 4.05
N LEU A 100 7.90 24.49 3.15
CA LEU A 100 6.52 24.81 3.49
C LEU A 100 5.73 23.56 3.91
N SER A 101 5.90 22.43 3.22
CA SER A 101 5.28 21.15 3.61
C SER A 101 5.73 20.72 5.01
N ASP A 102 7.02 20.82 5.33
CA ASP A 102 7.55 20.52 6.67
C ASP A 102 6.92 21.43 7.75
N ILE A 103 6.90 22.75 7.53
CA ILE A 103 6.29 23.72 8.46
C ILE A 103 4.80 23.42 8.70
N LEU A 104 4.03 23.17 7.65
CA LEU A 104 2.60 22.88 7.74
C LEU A 104 2.34 21.53 8.43
N THR A 105 3.18 20.53 8.16
CA THR A 105 3.14 19.21 8.79
C THR A 105 3.35 19.34 10.29
N ARG A 106 4.42 20.02 10.71
CA ARG A 106 4.72 20.29 12.12
C ARG A 106 3.56 21.01 12.82
N LYS A 107 3.00 22.04 12.18
CA LYS A 107 1.85 22.77 12.74
C LYS A 107 0.62 21.86 12.91
N LEU A 108 0.36 20.97 11.95
CA LEU A 108 -0.77 20.04 12.00
C LEU A 108 -0.63 19.01 13.13
N PHE A 109 0.61 18.54 13.40
CA PHE A 109 0.91 17.59 14.47
C PHE A 109 1.12 18.25 15.84
N GLY A 110 1.08 19.59 15.91
CA GLY A 110 1.25 20.35 17.14
C GLY A 110 2.71 20.47 17.59
N GLU A 111 3.64 20.31 16.66
CA GLU A 111 5.07 20.54 16.89
C GLU A 111 5.40 22.04 16.89
N GLU A 112 6.50 22.40 17.53
CA GLU A 112 6.96 23.78 17.62
C GLU A 112 7.53 24.26 16.27
N ILE A 113 7.05 25.41 15.80
CA ILE A 113 7.57 26.14 14.65
C ILE A 113 7.96 27.55 15.10
N CYS A 114 8.83 28.23 14.35
CA CYS A 114 9.31 29.55 14.77
C CYS A 114 8.21 30.62 14.66
N GLU A 115 8.36 31.71 15.43
CA GLU A 115 7.36 32.79 15.47
C GLU A 115 7.06 33.41 14.10
N GLN A 116 8.07 33.46 13.23
CA GLN A 116 7.95 34.01 11.87
C GLN A 116 7.06 33.11 10.99
N ASP A 117 7.23 31.79 11.11
CA ASP A 117 6.40 30.80 10.41
C ASP A 117 4.98 30.78 10.95
N GLU A 118 4.82 30.90 12.28
CA GLU A 118 3.49 31.01 12.91
C GLU A 118 2.71 32.22 12.39
N GLU A 119 3.38 33.37 12.28
CA GLU A 119 2.77 34.58 11.73
C GLU A 119 2.45 34.41 10.24
N TYR A 120 3.34 33.79 9.47
CA TYR A 120 3.16 33.52 8.05
C TYR A 120 1.92 32.67 7.75
N ILE A 121 1.68 31.60 8.51
CA ILE A 121 0.58 30.65 8.29
C ILE A 121 -0.66 30.91 9.15
N LYS A 122 -0.67 31.99 9.96
CA LYS A 122 -1.66 32.26 11.03
C LYS A 122 -3.13 32.13 10.63
N ASN A 123 -3.47 32.49 9.37
CA ASN A 123 -4.83 32.50 8.86
C ASN A 123 -5.08 31.43 7.78
N TRP A 124 -4.15 30.49 7.61
CA TRP A 124 -4.24 29.48 6.56
C TRP A 124 -5.06 28.28 7.02
N ASN A 125 -5.73 27.62 6.06
CA ASN A 125 -6.29 26.31 6.31
C ASN A 125 -5.19 25.25 6.17
N ILE A 126 -4.45 25.02 7.27
CA ILE A 126 -3.23 24.18 7.30
C ILE A 126 -3.43 22.84 6.59
N ARG A 127 -4.55 22.15 6.82
CA ARG A 127 -4.82 20.84 6.19
C ARG A 127 -4.99 20.95 4.67
N ASN A 128 -5.69 21.99 4.20
CA ASN A 128 -5.94 22.16 2.77
C ASN A 128 -4.67 22.61 2.04
N GLU A 129 -3.93 23.56 2.62
CA GLU A 129 -2.68 24.04 2.05
C GLU A 129 -1.62 22.93 2.01
N LEU A 130 -1.48 22.16 3.09
CA LEU A 130 -0.57 21.01 3.13
C LEU A 130 -0.92 20.00 2.03
N PHE A 131 -2.20 19.71 1.83
CA PHE A 131 -2.64 18.78 0.79
C PHE A 131 -2.26 19.24 -0.62
N GLU A 132 -2.46 20.52 -0.96
CA GLU A 132 -2.10 21.03 -2.30
C GLU A 132 -0.58 21.06 -2.50
N VAL A 133 0.18 21.45 -1.47
CA VAL A 133 1.65 21.43 -1.52
C VAL A 133 2.17 20.00 -1.70
N ASP A 134 1.72 19.06 -0.89
CA ASP A 134 2.15 17.66 -0.95
C ASP A 134 1.78 17.00 -2.27
N LYS A 135 0.61 17.34 -2.83
CA LYS A 135 0.18 16.87 -4.15
C LYS A 135 1.14 17.35 -5.23
N GLU A 136 1.53 18.61 -5.23
CA GLU A 136 2.49 19.14 -6.21
C GLU A 136 3.86 18.47 -6.07
N LEU A 137 4.33 18.31 -4.83
CA LEU A 137 5.58 17.61 -4.51
C LEU A 137 5.55 16.18 -5.06
N LEU A 138 4.50 15.42 -4.75
CA LEU A 138 4.35 14.04 -5.21
C LEU A 138 4.27 13.95 -6.73
N CYS A 139 3.47 14.78 -7.40
CA CYS A 139 3.33 14.74 -8.85
C CYS A 139 4.69 14.85 -9.55
N LYS A 140 5.50 15.86 -9.18
CA LYS A 140 6.83 16.05 -9.77
C LYS A 140 7.81 14.94 -9.39
N ALA A 141 7.76 14.45 -8.15
CA ALA A 141 8.59 13.32 -7.73
C ALA A 141 8.24 12.05 -8.51
N PHE A 142 6.95 11.79 -8.75
CA PHE A 142 6.49 10.68 -9.58
C PHE A 142 6.90 10.84 -11.04
N GLU A 143 6.75 12.02 -11.63
CA GLU A 143 7.21 12.29 -13.00
C GLU A 143 8.70 11.97 -13.15
N ASN A 144 9.53 12.43 -12.22
CA ASN A 144 10.96 12.14 -12.25
C ASN A 144 11.26 10.65 -12.01
N TYR A 145 10.55 10.01 -11.07
CA TYR A 145 10.63 8.56 -10.87
C TYR A 145 10.35 7.79 -12.17
N PHE A 146 9.26 8.11 -12.86
CA PHE A 146 8.90 7.45 -14.12
C PHE A 146 9.96 7.69 -15.21
N ASN A 147 10.48 8.92 -15.33
CA ASN A 147 11.55 9.25 -16.29
C ASN A 147 12.85 8.47 -16.02
N ILE A 148 13.18 8.18 -14.76
CA ILE A 148 14.38 7.44 -14.37
C ILE A 148 14.19 5.93 -14.58
N VAL A 149 13.03 5.39 -14.20
CA VAL A 149 12.77 3.94 -14.18
C VAL A 149 12.31 3.42 -15.54
N PHE A 150 11.58 4.24 -16.28
CA PHE A 150 11.07 3.96 -17.62
C PHE A 150 11.48 5.10 -18.55
N PRO A 151 12.79 5.28 -18.82
CA PRO A 151 13.23 6.28 -19.77
C PRO A 151 12.55 6.00 -21.10
N GLU A 152 11.84 6.98 -21.65
CA GLU A 152 11.32 6.87 -23.00
C GLU A 152 12.53 6.64 -23.92
N ASP A 153 12.61 5.43 -24.50
CA ASP A 153 13.47 5.20 -25.66
C ASP A 153 12.96 6.13 -26.75
N LEU A 154 13.59 7.30 -26.87
CA LEU A 154 13.45 8.21 -28.00
C LEU A 154 14.04 7.50 -29.23
N SER A 155 13.24 6.62 -29.83
CA SER A 155 13.45 6.04 -31.17
C SER A 155 12.88 6.93 -32.25
#